data_AF-B4MVQ2-F1
#
_entry.id   AF-B4MVQ2-F1
#
_cell.length_a   1.000
_cell.length_b   1.000
_cell.length_c   1.000
_cell.angle_alpha   90.00
_cell.angle_beta   90.00
_cell.angle_gamma   90.00
#
_symmetry.space_group_name_H-M   'P 1'
#
loop_
_entity.id
_entity.type
_entity.pdbx_description
1 polymer ?
#
loop_
_entity_poly.entity_id
_entity_poly.type
_entity_poly.pdbx_seq_one_letter_code
_entity_poly.pdbx_strand_id
1 'polypeptide(L)'
;MRFLIVLASLVAICAAIPNVQNIQERLRQFADKNGDIELFAEPEEGVVDVAPQFIVSWQARRFIRKLQKQMECGWPQYGIPALAPLRVEEANLDFKRGIFETINHVFRLKIAGLDDFAIKKFKLNIITSKVTFDFLFSNIDTTAQKYDTDTLIDALRQLGLSVEYEGAGEILFDLINLRIAGTLKYKLPMLWGSAKITSLKTTISLESVESDITGFMGNGKINRAINRQLENLLVKGINDNQQTISDTIEDTLVPRVNKMLKGKDFWTVVDLILSSSEGESEDDPIVVDCVPAADPWA
;
A
#
# COMPACT_ATOMS: atom_id res chain seq x y z
N MET A 1 4.90 -6.47 0.41
CA MET A 1 5.46 -6.11 -0.92
C MET A 1 4.47 -6.22 -2.07
N ARG A 2 3.62 -7.27 -2.17
CA ARG A 2 2.60 -7.40 -3.25
C ARG A 2 1.54 -6.29 -3.20
N PHE A 3 1.08 -5.90 -2.01
CA PHE A 3 0.17 -4.76 -1.81
C PHE A 3 0.76 -3.43 -2.33
N LEU A 4 2.02 -3.12 -1.99
CA LEU A 4 2.69 -1.92 -2.50
C LEU A 4 2.82 -1.93 -4.03
N ILE A 5 2.94 -3.10 -4.67
CA ILE A 5 2.89 -3.21 -6.13
C ILE A 5 1.48 -2.87 -6.63
N VAL A 6 0.41 -3.32 -5.98
CA VAL A 6 -0.97 -2.96 -6.35
C VAL A 6 -1.18 -1.45 -6.20
N LEU A 7 -0.74 -0.86 -5.08
CA LEU A 7 -0.85 0.58 -4.83
C LEU A 7 0.00 1.40 -5.82
N ALA A 8 1.24 0.99 -6.09
CA ALA A 8 2.08 1.66 -7.09
C ALA A 8 1.58 1.45 -8.52
N SER A 9 1.03 0.28 -8.84
CA SER A 9 0.35 0.04 -10.11
C SER A 9 -0.89 0.90 -10.21
N LEU A 10 -1.67 1.09 -9.15
CA LEU A 10 -2.81 2.01 -9.13
C LEU A 10 -2.38 3.45 -9.37
N VAL A 11 -1.33 3.93 -8.67
CA VAL A 11 -0.79 5.27 -8.91
C VAL A 11 -0.31 5.40 -10.36
N ALA A 12 0.31 4.36 -10.92
CA ALA A 12 0.80 4.35 -12.30
C ALA A 12 -0.30 4.23 -13.35
N ILE A 13 -1.36 3.47 -13.07
CA ILE A 13 -2.54 3.29 -13.91
C ILE A 13 -3.29 4.62 -13.97
N CYS A 14 -3.56 5.25 -12.82
CA CYS A 14 -4.16 6.57 -12.80
C CYS A 14 -3.21 7.70 -13.29
N ALA A 15 -1.89 7.47 -13.34
CA ALA A 15 -0.94 8.36 -14.04
C ALA A 15 -0.95 8.17 -15.57
N ALA A 16 -1.48 7.03 -16.04
CA ALA A 16 -1.53 6.68 -17.45
C ALA A 16 -2.79 7.22 -18.15
N ILE A 17 -3.31 8.38 -17.75
CA ILE A 17 -4.47 9.07 -18.37
C ILE A 17 -4.03 9.82 -19.68
N PRO A 18 -4.85 9.88 -20.77
CA PRO A 18 -4.52 9.87 -22.24
C PRO A 18 -3.47 10.81 -22.92
N ASN A 19 -3.11 10.49 -24.19
CA ASN A 19 -2.40 11.26 -25.24
C ASN A 19 -3.04 10.86 -26.59
N VAL A 20 -3.55 11.70 -27.50
CA VAL A 20 -2.80 12.43 -28.55
C VAL A 20 -3.57 13.70 -28.96
N GLN A 21 -2.88 14.85 -28.91
CA GLN A 21 -3.24 16.20 -29.41
C GLN A 21 -4.61 16.79 -28.99
N ASN A 22 -5.74 16.15 -29.28
CA ASN A 22 -7.09 16.65 -28.96
C ASN A 22 -7.44 16.62 -27.47
N ILE A 23 -6.84 15.72 -26.69
CA ILE A 23 -7.11 15.62 -25.24
C ILE A 23 -6.12 16.42 -24.40
N GLN A 24 -4.92 16.77 -24.86
CA GLN A 24 -4.13 17.76 -24.13
C GLN A 24 -4.87 19.10 -24.08
N GLU A 25 -5.58 19.47 -25.14
CA GLU A 25 -6.51 20.60 -25.12
C GLU A 25 -7.68 20.37 -24.16
N ARG A 26 -8.31 19.18 -24.15
CA ARG A 26 -9.39 18.87 -23.18
C ARG A 26 -8.91 18.82 -21.72
N LEU A 27 -7.79 18.20 -21.41
CA LEU A 27 -7.20 18.16 -20.07
C LEU A 27 -6.70 19.54 -19.65
N ARG A 28 -6.22 20.38 -20.58
CA ARG A 28 -5.99 21.82 -20.30
C ARG A 28 -7.27 22.57 -19.96
N GLN A 29 -8.43 22.15 -20.47
CA GLN A 29 -9.72 22.74 -20.06
C GLN A 29 -10.09 22.35 -18.62
N PHE A 30 -9.62 21.20 -18.13
CA PHE A 30 -9.84 20.74 -16.75
C PHE A 30 -8.70 21.07 -15.79
N ALA A 31 -7.53 21.43 -16.31
CA ALA A 31 -6.37 21.77 -15.52
C ALA A 31 -6.44 23.22 -15.07
N ASP A 32 -6.01 23.48 -13.84
CA ASP A 32 -5.83 24.85 -13.37
C ASP A 32 -4.69 25.57 -14.12
N LYS A 33 -4.42 26.82 -13.74
CA LYS A 33 -3.33 27.63 -14.32
C LYS A 33 -1.94 27.00 -14.16
N ASN A 34 -1.77 26.05 -13.24
CA ASN A 34 -0.53 25.34 -12.95
C ASN A 34 -0.47 23.96 -13.62
N GLY A 35 -1.48 23.59 -14.43
CA GLY A 35 -1.55 22.31 -15.09
C GLY A 35 -2.01 21.16 -14.19
N ASP A 36 -2.64 21.50 -13.07
CA ASP A 36 -3.08 20.56 -12.05
C ASP A 36 -4.53 20.11 -12.27
N ILE A 37 -4.76 18.81 -12.15
CA ILE A 37 -6.06 18.16 -12.23
C ILE A 37 -6.28 17.38 -10.94
N GLU A 38 -7.30 17.74 -10.17
CA GLU A 38 -7.70 17.01 -8.97
C GLU A 38 -8.55 15.80 -9.36
N LEU A 39 -8.01 14.60 -9.14
CA LEU A 39 -8.69 13.35 -9.42
C LEU A 39 -9.43 12.82 -8.18
N PHE A 40 -8.99 13.23 -6.99
CA PHE A 40 -9.62 12.85 -5.73
C PHE A 40 -9.47 13.96 -4.69
N ALA A 41 -10.59 14.29 -4.05
CA ALA A 41 -10.70 15.03 -2.81
C ALA A 41 -11.87 14.41 -2.03
N GLU A 42 -11.58 13.70 -0.95
CA GLU A 42 -12.62 13.28 0.00
C GLU A 42 -13.10 14.55 0.69
N PRO A 43 -14.41 14.84 0.72
CA PRO A 43 -14.90 15.96 1.50
C PRO A 43 -14.58 15.69 2.98
N GLU A 44 -13.81 16.57 3.62
CA GLU A 44 -13.79 16.67 5.07
C GLU A 44 -15.16 17.20 5.48
N GLU A 45 -16.05 16.29 5.90
CA GLU A 45 -17.40 16.55 6.41
C GLU A 45 -18.20 17.67 5.73
N GLY A 46 -19.12 17.28 4.83
CA GLY A 46 -20.14 18.19 4.30
C GLY A 46 -20.11 18.26 2.78
N VAL A 47 -21.32 18.18 2.22
CA VAL A 47 -21.64 18.16 0.78
C VAL A 47 -20.86 19.23 0.03
N VAL A 48 -20.04 18.82 -0.93
CA VAL A 48 -19.39 19.72 -1.89
C VAL A 48 -20.23 19.70 -3.16
N ASP A 49 -20.80 20.85 -3.51
CA ASP A 49 -21.44 21.10 -4.80
C ASP A 49 -20.44 20.76 -5.93
N VAL A 50 -20.73 19.69 -6.66
CA VAL A 50 -19.82 19.12 -7.66
C VAL A 50 -19.89 19.96 -8.93
N ALA A 51 -18.87 20.78 -9.17
CA ALA A 51 -18.77 21.51 -10.43
C ALA A 51 -18.52 20.56 -11.63
N PRO A 52 -18.77 20.96 -12.89
CA PRO A 52 -18.62 20.10 -14.08
C PRO A 52 -17.20 19.58 -14.38
N GLN A 53 -16.21 20.06 -13.64
CA GLN A 53 -14.78 19.69 -13.70
C GLN A 53 -14.45 18.32 -13.09
N PHE A 54 -15.46 17.53 -12.73
CA PHE A 54 -15.36 16.31 -11.91
C PHE A 54 -15.65 14.99 -12.67
N ILE A 55 -15.88 15.01 -14.00
CA ILE A 55 -16.21 13.77 -14.75
C ILE A 55 -15.06 12.74 -14.71
N VAL A 56 -13.80 13.18 -14.78
CA VAL A 56 -12.63 12.28 -14.68
C VAL A 56 -12.31 11.91 -13.22
N SER A 57 -12.68 12.76 -12.27
CA SER A 57 -12.40 12.52 -10.84
C SER A 57 -13.30 11.42 -10.28
N TRP A 58 -14.60 11.38 -10.61
CA TRP A 58 -15.48 10.30 -10.15
C TRP A 58 -15.14 8.93 -10.76
N GLN A 59 -14.74 8.87 -12.05
CA GLN A 59 -14.30 7.62 -12.68
C GLN A 59 -13.01 7.08 -12.02
N ALA A 60 -12.04 7.95 -11.75
CA ALA A 60 -10.83 7.58 -11.03
C ALA A 60 -11.13 7.15 -9.58
N ARG A 61 -12.01 7.88 -8.88
CA ARG A 61 -12.52 7.51 -7.54
C ARG A 61 -13.12 6.10 -7.57
N ARG A 62 -14.06 5.87 -8.50
CA ARG A 62 -14.78 4.62 -8.68
C ARG A 62 -13.84 3.47 -9.01
N PHE A 63 -12.87 3.67 -9.89
CA PHE A 63 -11.84 2.69 -10.19
C PHE A 63 -11.04 2.30 -8.94
N ILE A 64 -10.59 3.28 -8.14
CA ILE A 64 -9.89 3.00 -6.88
C ILE A 64 -10.79 2.25 -5.89
N ARG A 65 -12.07 2.63 -5.75
CA ARG A 65 -13.03 1.92 -4.90
C ARG A 65 -13.28 0.48 -5.39
N LYS A 66 -13.38 0.26 -6.71
CA LYS A 66 -13.46 -1.08 -7.30
C LYS A 66 -12.19 -1.89 -7.00
N LEU A 67 -11.01 -1.27 -7.05
CA LEU A 67 -9.77 -1.93 -6.67
C LEU A 67 -9.74 -2.29 -5.19
N GLN A 68 -10.18 -1.40 -4.29
CA GLN A 68 -10.34 -1.71 -2.85
C GLN A 68 -11.21 -2.96 -2.67
N LYS A 69 -12.39 -2.98 -3.32
CA LYS A 69 -13.30 -4.12 -3.24
C LYS A 69 -12.74 -5.40 -3.86
N GLN A 70 -11.96 -5.27 -4.95
CA GLN A 70 -11.26 -6.40 -5.58
C GLN A 70 -10.18 -7.00 -4.68
N MET A 71 -9.65 -6.25 -3.70
CA MET A 71 -8.64 -6.78 -2.77
C MET A 71 -9.15 -7.94 -1.93
N GLU A 72 -10.46 -8.06 -1.70
CA GLU A 72 -11.07 -9.22 -1.04
C GLU A 72 -10.85 -10.52 -1.83
N CYS A 73 -10.69 -10.39 -3.15
CA CYS A 73 -10.53 -11.51 -4.08
C CYS A 73 -9.10 -11.64 -4.62
N GLY A 74 -8.32 -10.56 -4.59
CA GLY A 74 -6.98 -10.49 -5.17
C GLY A 74 -6.99 -10.51 -6.70
N TRP A 75 -5.86 -10.92 -7.29
CA TRP A 75 -5.71 -11.14 -8.73
C TRP A 75 -5.01 -12.48 -8.99
N PRO A 76 -5.75 -13.61 -8.96
CA PRO A 76 -5.19 -14.95 -9.16
C PRO A 76 -4.43 -15.10 -10.49
N GLN A 77 -4.89 -14.43 -11.55
CA GLN A 77 -4.24 -14.40 -12.87
C GLN A 77 -2.84 -13.79 -12.84
N TYR A 78 -2.53 -12.99 -11.82
CA TYR A 78 -1.22 -12.38 -11.59
C TYR A 78 -0.49 -12.97 -10.38
N GLY A 79 -1.02 -14.05 -9.79
CA GLY A 79 -0.47 -14.67 -8.58
C GLY A 79 -0.58 -13.78 -7.33
N ILE A 80 -1.48 -12.80 -7.33
CA ILE A 80 -1.73 -11.93 -6.19
C ILE A 80 -2.92 -12.52 -5.41
N PRO A 81 -2.72 -12.97 -4.16
CA PRO A 81 -3.82 -13.51 -3.35
C PRO A 81 -4.76 -12.39 -2.90
N ALA A 82 -5.84 -12.74 -2.22
CA ALA A 82 -6.63 -11.79 -1.45
C ALA A 82 -5.72 -10.98 -0.52
N LEU A 83 -5.96 -9.68 -0.47
CA LEU A 83 -5.24 -8.70 0.34
C LEU A 83 -6.12 -8.12 1.45
N ALA A 84 -7.43 -8.37 1.44
CA ALA A 84 -8.41 -7.86 2.39
C ALA A 84 -9.33 -8.98 2.92
N PRO A 85 -8.95 -9.67 4.01
CA PRO A 85 -7.63 -9.63 4.64
C PRO A 85 -6.62 -10.50 3.88
N LEU A 86 -5.35 -10.11 3.93
CA LEU A 86 -4.25 -10.95 3.51
C LEU A 86 -4.09 -12.10 4.51
N ARG A 87 -4.15 -13.33 4.02
CA ARG A 87 -4.00 -14.55 4.81
C ARG A 87 -2.75 -15.31 4.38
N VAL A 88 -1.91 -15.66 5.35
CA VAL A 88 -0.72 -16.50 5.17
C VAL A 88 -0.78 -17.64 6.19
N GLU A 89 -0.84 -18.88 5.71
CA GLU A 89 -0.95 -20.06 6.58
C GLU A 89 0.29 -20.26 7.43
N GLU A 90 1.47 -20.16 6.83
CA GLU A 90 2.76 -20.30 7.52
C GLU A 90 3.78 -19.33 6.91
N ALA A 91 4.56 -18.68 7.77
CA ALA A 91 5.63 -17.78 7.37
C ALA A 91 6.85 -17.98 8.28
N ASN A 92 8.02 -18.16 7.66
CA ASN A 92 9.29 -18.16 8.37
C ASN A 92 9.93 -16.78 8.22
N LEU A 93 10.18 -16.12 9.34
CA LEU A 93 10.79 -14.80 9.43
C LEU A 93 12.14 -14.93 10.13
N ASP A 94 13.18 -15.08 9.32
CA ASP A 94 14.56 -15.15 9.79
C ASP A 94 15.16 -13.74 9.80
N PHE A 95 15.64 -13.31 10.96
CA PHE A 95 16.32 -12.04 11.12
C PHE A 95 17.68 -12.24 11.78
N LYS A 96 18.73 -11.85 11.05
CA LYS A 96 20.11 -11.89 11.54
C LYS A 96 20.75 -10.51 11.39
N ARG A 97 21.01 -9.84 12.51
CA ARG A 97 21.67 -8.52 12.52
C ARG A 97 22.52 -8.31 13.76
N GLY A 98 23.82 -8.17 13.54
CA GLY A 98 24.78 -7.87 14.61
C GLY A 98 24.83 -9.01 15.63
N ILE A 99 24.41 -8.71 16.86
CA ILE A 99 24.36 -9.65 17.99
C ILE A 99 23.03 -10.40 18.10
N PHE A 100 22.06 -10.11 17.24
CA PHE A 100 20.75 -10.74 17.27
C PHE A 100 20.60 -11.69 16.08
N GLU A 101 20.23 -12.94 16.38
CA GLU A 101 19.76 -13.93 15.43
C GLU A 101 18.43 -14.45 15.94
N THR A 102 17.38 -14.36 15.13
CA THR A 102 16.05 -14.84 15.51
C THR A 102 15.39 -15.54 14.33
N ILE A 103 14.88 -16.74 14.59
CA ILE A 103 14.07 -17.53 13.66
C ILE A 103 12.67 -17.51 14.21
N ASN A 104 11.72 -17.01 13.43
CA ASN A 104 10.32 -16.91 13.85
C ASN A 104 9.44 -17.68 12.88
N HIS A 105 8.73 -18.68 13.39
CA HIS A 105 7.72 -19.44 12.66
C HIS A 105 6.35 -18.87 13.03
N VAL A 106 5.67 -18.25 12.07
CA VAL A 106 4.35 -17.63 12.28
C VAL A 106 3.29 -18.45 11.58
N PHE A 107 2.22 -18.78 12.29
CA PHE A 107 1.11 -19.59 11.81
C PHE A 107 -0.18 -18.76 11.77
N ARG A 108 -0.90 -18.87 10.65
CA ARG A 108 -2.20 -18.22 10.38
C ARG A 108 -2.11 -16.72 10.61
N LEU A 109 -1.16 -16.09 9.92
CA LEU A 109 -1.02 -14.65 9.87
C LEU A 109 -2.18 -14.07 9.04
N LYS A 110 -2.87 -13.09 9.62
CA LYS A 110 -3.95 -12.34 9.00
C LYS A 110 -3.61 -10.85 9.10
N ILE A 111 -3.70 -10.14 7.98
CA ILE A 111 -3.56 -8.68 7.92
C ILE A 111 -4.84 -8.12 7.32
N ALA A 112 -5.60 -7.35 8.11
CA ALA A 112 -6.85 -6.70 7.73
C ALA A 112 -6.67 -5.18 7.60
N GLY A 113 -7.63 -4.50 6.95
CA GLY A 113 -7.62 -3.04 6.80
C GLY A 113 -6.77 -2.49 5.65
N LEU A 114 -6.20 -3.34 4.80
CA LEU A 114 -5.40 -2.89 3.63
C LEU A 114 -6.26 -2.25 2.52
N ASP A 115 -7.54 -2.58 2.47
CA ASP A 115 -8.54 -2.02 1.55
C ASP A 115 -9.27 -0.80 2.12
N ASP A 116 -9.23 -0.59 3.44
CA ASP A 116 -9.90 0.51 4.15
C ASP A 116 -8.98 1.73 4.30
N PHE A 117 -8.57 2.29 3.15
CA PHE A 117 -7.81 3.54 3.12
C PHE A 117 -8.64 4.71 2.59
N ALA A 118 -8.47 5.85 3.26
CA ALA A 118 -8.93 7.15 2.82
C ALA A 118 -7.93 7.73 1.81
N ILE A 119 -8.43 8.35 0.74
CA ILE A 119 -7.58 8.97 -0.29
C ILE A 119 -7.59 10.47 0.00
N LYS A 120 -6.60 10.97 0.75
CA LYS A 120 -6.54 12.39 1.12
C LYS A 120 -6.18 13.27 -0.06
N LYS A 121 -5.42 12.74 -1.02
CA LYS A 121 -5.04 13.46 -2.24
C LYS A 121 -4.76 12.48 -3.36
N PHE A 122 -5.30 12.76 -4.53
CA PHE A 122 -4.85 12.12 -5.76
C PHE A 122 -4.94 13.14 -6.90
N LYS A 123 -3.78 13.57 -7.38
CA LYS A 123 -3.66 14.76 -8.23
C LYS A 123 -2.71 14.51 -9.37
N LEU A 124 -3.14 14.79 -10.59
CA LEU A 124 -2.35 14.66 -11.80
C LEU A 124 -1.92 16.05 -12.26
N ASN A 125 -0.62 16.26 -12.42
CA ASN A 125 -0.07 17.44 -13.08
C ASN A 125 0.45 17.04 -14.46
N ILE A 126 -0.25 17.47 -15.50
CA ILE A 126 0.04 17.08 -16.89
C ILE A 126 1.25 17.83 -17.46
N ILE A 127 1.53 19.05 -16.98
CA ILE A 127 2.67 19.87 -17.44
C ILE A 127 3.98 19.26 -16.96
N THR A 128 4.02 18.80 -15.71
CA THR A 128 5.20 18.21 -15.06
C THR A 128 5.22 16.69 -15.13
N SER A 129 4.20 16.06 -15.74
CA SER A 129 4.04 14.59 -15.83
C SER A 129 4.22 13.92 -14.46
N LYS A 130 3.50 14.45 -13.47
CA LYS A 130 3.63 14.07 -12.06
C LYS A 130 2.27 13.72 -11.48
N VAL A 131 2.18 12.60 -10.79
CA VAL A 131 1.07 12.29 -9.90
C VAL A 131 1.49 12.54 -8.46
N THR A 132 0.67 13.26 -7.72
CA THR A 132 0.79 13.41 -6.26
C THR A 132 -0.31 12.57 -5.62
N PHE A 133 0.07 11.71 -4.68
CA PHE A 133 -0.86 10.83 -3.97
C PHE A 133 -0.68 10.97 -2.45
N ASP A 134 -1.74 10.66 -1.72
CA ASP A 134 -1.78 10.67 -0.26
C ASP A 134 -2.90 9.75 0.20
N PHE A 135 -2.51 8.65 0.85
CA PHE A 135 -3.41 7.62 1.36
C PHE A 135 -3.24 7.54 2.88
N LEU A 136 -4.35 7.42 3.59
CA LEU A 136 -4.38 7.22 5.03
C LEU A 136 -5.11 5.92 5.34
N PHE A 137 -4.41 5.01 6.01
CA PHE A 137 -4.95 3.78 6.57
C PHE A 137 -5.22 4.05 8.04
N SER A 138 -6.49 4.10 8.44
CA SER A 138 -6.86 4.42 9.82
C SER A 138 -6.44 3.31 10.77
N ASN A 139 -6.64 2.06 10.39
CA ASN A 139 -6.13 0.90 11.12
C ASN A 139 -5.72 -0.22 10.15
N ILE A 140 -4.53 -0.81 10.36
CA ILE A 140 -4.14 -2.08 9.76
C ILE A 140 -3.92 -3.06 10.91
N ASP A 141 -4.85 -3.99 11.06
CA ASP A 141 -4.83 -5.04 12.09
C ASP A 141 -4.03 -6.24 11.60
N THR A 142 -3.00 -6.61 12.36
CA THR A 142 -2.20 -7.82 12.13
C THR A 142 -2.36 -8.79 13.29
N THR A 143 -2.92 -9.96 12.99
CA THR A 143 -3.05 -11.07 13.94
C THR A 143 -2.30 -12.31 13.48
N ALA A 144 -1.75 -13.07 14.41
CA ALA A 144 -1.32 -14.44 14.14
C ALA A 144 -1.72 -15.35 15.30
N GLN A 145 -2.30 -16.51 14.98
CA GLN A 145 -2.79 -17.44 15.99
C GLN A 145 -1.64 -18.04 16.81
N LYS A 146 -0.49 -18.27 16.17
CA LYS A 146 0.67 -18.80 16.86
C LYS A 146 1.93 -18.23 16.22
N TYR A 147 2.91 -17.93 17.04
CA TYR A 147 4.29 -17.88 16.61
C TYR A 147 5.16 -18.74 17.53
N ASP A 148 6.23 -19.29 16.97
CA ASP A 148 7.33 -19.88 17.70
C ASP A 148 8.59 -19.07 17.35
N THR A 149 9.38 -18.67 18.34
CA THR A 149 10.63 -17.95 18.15
C THR A 149 11.78 -18.68 18.81
N ASP A 150 12.90 -18.74 18.11
CA ASP A 150 14.19 -19.12 18.63
C ASP A 150 15.13 -17.92 18.41
N THR A 151 15.51 -17.27 19.51
CA THR A 151 16.30 -16.04 19.48
C THR A 151 17.60 -16.22 20.25
N LEU A 152 18.71 -16.01 19.55
CA LEU A 152 20.04 -16.01 20.08
C LEU A 152 20.60 -14.59 20.16
N ILE A 153 21.04 -14.21 21.36
CA ILE A 153 21.63 -12.91 21.67
C ILE A 153 23.10 -13.11 22.05
N ASP A 154 23.98 -12.70 21.14
CA ASP A 154 25.43 -12.88 21.20
C ASP A 154 26.17 -11.65 21.79
N ALA A 155 25.46 -10.83 22.58
CA ALA A 155 26.02 -9.59 23.16
C ALA A 155 27.29 -9.82 24.00
N LEU A 156 27.41 -11.00 24.63
CA LEU A 156 28.52 -11.37 25.51
C LEU A 156 29.40 -12.48 24.92
N ARG A 157 29.36 -12.68 23.60
CA ARG A 157 30.09 -13.78 22.93
C ARG A 157 31.61 -13.74 23.19
N GLN A 158 32.18 -12.53 23.36
CA GLN A 158 33.60 -12.34 23.71
C GLN A 158 33.95 -12.83 25.13
N LEU A 159 32.95 -12.93 26.01
CA LEU A 159 33.07 -13.49 27.36
C LEU A 159 32.65 -14.98 27.40
N GLY A 160 32.38 -15.60 26.25
CA GLY A 160 31.91 -16.99 26.15
C GLY A 160 30.45 -17.20 26.57
N LEU A 161 29.65 -16.13 26.61
CA LEU A 161 28.25 -16.18 27.05
C LEU A 161 27.32 -15.78 25.89
N SER A 162 26.34 -16.63 25.60
CA SER A 162 25.19 -16.34 24.72
C SER A 162 23.90 -16.55 25.52
N VAL A 163 22.86 -15.81 25.16
CA VAL A 163 21.51 -16.00 25.71
C VAL A 163 20.63 -16.51 24.59
N GLU A 164 20.06 -17.68 24.80
CA GLU A 164 19.08 -18.29 23.91
C GLU A 164 17.70 -18.14 24.55
N TYR A 165 16.73 -17.78 23.71
CA TYR A 165 15.36 -17.56 24.13
C TYR A 165 14.42 -18.25 23.17
N GLU A 166 13.68 -19.22 23.70
CA GLU A 166 12.55 -19.84 23.02
C GLU A 166 11.25 -19.23 23.53
N GLY A 167 10.35 -18.89 22.61
CA GLY A 167 9.05 -18.32 22.92
C GLY A 167 7.96 -18.86 22.02
N ALA A 168 6.76 -19.00 22.57
CA ALA A 168 5.56 -19.26 21.79
C ALA A 168 4.40 -18.41 22.31
N GLY A 169 3.62 -17.87 21.40
CA GLY A 169 2.50 -17.00 21.76
C GLY A 169 1.64 -16.61 20.56
N GLU A 170 0.79 -15.63 20.79
CA GLU A 170 -0.08 -15.02 19.78
C GLU A 170 0.43 -13.61 19.46
N ILE A 171 0.15 -13.15 18.25
CA ILE A 171 0.49 -11.78 17.81
C ILE A 171 -0.82 -11.02 17.63
N LEU A 172 -0.93 -9.90 18.31
CA LEU A 172 -1.85 -8.81 17.99
C LEU A 172 -1.01 -7.56 17.79
N PHE A 173 -1.12 -6.93 16.63
CA PHE A 173 -0.26 -5.83 16.24
C PHE A 173 -0.95 -4.90 15.23
N ASP A 174 -1.28 -3.70 15.66
CA ASP A 174 -2.05 -2.75 14.88
C ASP A 174 -1.20 -1.54 14.50
N LEU A 175 -1.30 -1.13 13.23
CA LEU A 175 -0.74 0.14 12.76
C LEU A 175 -1.85 1.19 12.72
N ILE A 176 -1.74 2.22 13.54
CA ILE A 176 -2.75 3.28 13.64
C ILE A 176 -2.32 4.49 12.83
N ASN A 177 -3.21 4.96 11.96
CA ASN A 177 -3.01 6.13 11.09
C ASN A 177 -1.70 6.06 10.28
N LEU A 178 -1.47 4.93 9.62
CA LEU A 178 -0.39 4.81 8.64
C LEU A 178 -0.74 5.68 7.43
N ARG A 179 0.11 6.67 7.11
CA ARG A 179 -0.05 7.52 5.94
C ARG A 179 1.05 7.25 4.94
N ILE A 180 0.67 7.07 3.69
CA ILE A 180 1.57 6.87 2.55
C ILE A 180 1.29 7.99 1.55
N ALA A 181 2.19 8.98 1.50
CA ALA A 181 2.08 10.12 0.60
C ALA A 181 3.29 10.19 -0.33
N GLY A 182 3.16 10.84 -1.47
CA GLY A 182 4.30 10.92 -2.37
C GLY A 182 4.02 11.51 -3.73
N THR A 183 5.04 11.42 -4.57
CA THR A 183 4.98 11.82 -5.97
C THR A 183 5.55 10.75 -6.89
N LEU A 184 4.82 10.47 -7.95
CA LEU A 184 5.24 9.60 -9.05
C LEU A 184 5.47 10.46 -10.29
N LYS A 185 6.64 10.35 -10.93
CA LYS A 185 6.93 10.99 -12.21
C LYS A 185 6.88 9.96 -13.33
N TYR A 186 6.14 10.26 -14.38
CA TYR A 186 6.00 9.37 -15.52
C TYR A 186 6.46 10.04 -16.82
N LYS A 187 6.69 9.22 -17.84
CA LYS A 187 6.91 9.65 -19.22
C LYS A 187 6.00 8.84 -20.14
N LEU A 188 5.30 9.55 -21.01
CA LEU A 188 4.54 8.97 -22.10
C LEU A 188 5.36 9.04 -23.39
N PRO A 189 5.41 7.96 -24.20
CA PRO A 189 6.06 8.01 -25.49
C PRO A 189 5.24 8.87 -26.48
N MET A 190 5.94 9.63 -27.31
CA MET A 190 5.35 10.64 -28.23
C MET A 190 4.62 10.02 -29.44
N LEU A 191 4.93 8.78 -29.81
CA LEU A 191 4.47 8.16 -31.07
C LEU A 191 3.91 6.75 -30.84
N TRP A 192 4.75 5.85 -30.32
CA TRP A 192 4.40 4.45 -30.02
C TRP A 192 5.28 3.97 -28.86
N GLY A 193 4.69 3.34 -27.83
CA GLY A 193 5.45 2.73 -26.73
C GLY A 193 4.67 2.62 -25.43
N SER A 194 5.34 2.07 -24.42
CA SER A 194 4.79 1.91 -23.07
C SER A 194 5.04 3.14 -22.20
N ALA A 195 4.04 3.51 -21.39
CA ALA A 195 4.24 4.47 -20.31
C ALA A 195 5.36 3.96 -19.38
N LYS A 196 6.20 4.89 -18.90
CA LYS A 196 7.31 4.55 -18.01
C LYS A 196 7.28 5.42 -16.77
N ILE A 197 7.35 4.79 -15.61
CA ILE A 197 7.63 5.46 -14.35
C ILE A 197 9.12 5.75 -14.29
N THR A 198 9.45 7.01 -14.09
CA THR A 198 10.84 7.49 -14.02
C THR A 198 11.30 7.75 -12.61
N SER A 199 10.37 8.05 -11.70
CA SER A 199 10.67 8.22 -10.28
C SER A 199 9.43 8.00 -9.44
N LEU A 200 9.62 7.48 -8.24
CA LEU A 200 8.62 7.35 -7.20
C LEU A 200 9.25 7.78 -5.88
N LYS A 201 8.86 8.96 -5.37
CA LYS A 201 9.28 9.43 -4.05
C LYS A 201 8.11 9.34 -3.08
N THR A 202 8.30 8.59 -2.01
CA THR A 202 7.28 8.28 -1.01
C THR A 202 7.73 8.75 0.37
N THR A 203 6.80 9.28 1.15
CA THR A 203 6.90 9.60 2.56
C THR A 203 5.91 8.70 3.29
N ILE A 204 6.38 7.99 4.30
CA ILE A 204 5.55 7.11 5.12
C ILE A 204 5.57 7.64 6.54
N SER A 205 4.42 8.04 7.08
CA SER A 205 4.32 8.39 8.50
C SER A 205 3.42 7.41 9.23
N LEU A 206 3.80 7.07 10.45
CA LEU A 206 3.02 6.23 11.33
C LEU A 206 2.79 6.98 12.65
N GLU A 207 1.55 7.07 13.09
CA GLU A 207 1.21 7.78 14.34
C GLU A 207 1.54 6.93 15.56
N SER A 208 0.94 5.75 15.64
CA SER A 208 1.16 4.82 16.74
C SER A 208 1.08 3.38 16.27
N VAL A 209 1.54 2.51 17.16
CA VAL A 209 1.41 1.07 17.06
C VAL A 209 0.76 0.62 18.35
N GLU A 210 -0.20 -0.30 18.26
CA GLU A 210 -0.70 -1.03 19.42
C GLU A 210 -0.26 -2.48 19.30
N SER A 211 0.35 -3.04 20.35
CA SER A 211 0.82 -4.42 20.32
C SER A 211 0.47 -5.18 21.60
N ASP A 212 -0.01 -6.40 21.41
CA ASP A 212 -0.18 -7.41 22.45
C ASP A 212 0.38 -8.75 21.95
N ILE A 213 1.69 -8.77 21.76
CA ILE A 213 2.42 -10.00 21.48
C ILE A 213 2.65 -10.71 22.80
N THR A 214 2.20 -11.95 22.90
CA THR A 214 2.30 -12.77 24.13
C THR A 214 3.46 -13.75 24.05
N GLY A 215 3.84 -14.33 25.19
CA GLY A 215 4.85 -15.38 25.21
C GLY A 215 6.29 -14.90 25.44
N PHE A 216 6.61 -13.60 25.26
CA PHE A 216 7.95 -13.06 25.56
C PHE A 216 8.27 -13.13 27.05
N MET A 217 9.06 -14.14 27.44
CA MET A 217 9.44 -14.42 28.84
C MET A 217 8.20 -14.51 29.77
N GLY A 218 7.09 -15.04 29.24
CA GLY A 218 5.78 -15.12 29.90
C GLY A 218 5.00 -13.79 29.89
N ASN A 219 3.72 -13.79 30.26
CA ASN A 219 2.82 -12.62 30.05
C ASN A 219 2.90 -11.54 31.15
N GLY A 220 4.09 -11.38 31.74
CA GLY A 220 4.34 -10.51 32.90
C GLY A 220 4.65 -9.06 32.56
N LYS A 221 5.29 -8.35 33.50
CA LYS A 221 5.74 -6.96 33.30
C LYS A 221 6.75 -6.82 32.16
N ILE A 222 7.56 -7.85 31.93
CA ILE A 222 8.59 -7.88 30.88
C ILE A 222 7.94 -7.88 29.49
N ASN A 223 6.96 -8.75 29.25
CA ASN A 223 6.20 -8.77 27.99
C ASN A 223 5.60 -7.40 27.64
N ARG A 224 4.97 -6.72 28.61
CA ARG A 224 4.43 -5.37 28.39
C ARG A 224 5.51 -4.33 28.10
N ALA A 225 6.68 -4.45 28.70
CA ALA A 225 7.80 -3.55 28.43
C ALA A 225 8.36 -3.77 27.02
N ILE A 226 8.45 -5.02 26.57
CA ILE A 226 8.88 -5.39 25.22
C ILE A 226 7.91 -4.86 24.17
N ASN A 227 6.61 -5.10 24.32
CA ASN A 227 5.57 -4.56 23.42
C ASN A 227 5.69 -3.02 23.27
N ARG A 228 5.71 -2.29 24.40
CA ARG A 228 5.92 -0.83 24.39
C ARG A 228 7.21 -0.39 23.72
N GLN A 229 8.29 -1.15 23.88
CA GLN A 229 9.56 -0.82 23.25
C GLN A 229 9.50 -1.07 21.74
N LEU A 230 8.87 -2.16 21.29
CA LEU A 230 8.65 -2.46 19.88
C LEU A 230 7.79 -1.38 19.21
N GLU A 231 6.67 -0.98 19.82
CA GLU A 231 5.81 0.10 19.35
C GLU A 231 6.61 1.37 19.09
N ASN A 232 7.35 1.83 20.11
CA ASN A 232 8.18 3.04 20.02
C ASN A 232 9.28 2.94 18.97
N LEU A 233 9.93 1.78 18.87
CA LEU A 233 11.00 1.55 17.89
C LEU A 233 10.46 1.54 16.46
N LEU A 234 9.27 1.01 16.22
CA LEU A 234 8.66 0.96 14.89
C LEU A 234 8.17 2.34 14.45
N VAL A 235 7.51 3.09 15.33
CA VAL A 235 7.10 4.48 15.03
C VAL A 235 8.32 5.34 14.68
N LYS A 236 9.37 5.33 15.52
CA LYS A 236 10.62 6.07 15.24
C LYS A 236 11.34 5.53 14.02
N GLY A 237 11.43 4.21 13.90
CA GLY A 237 12.08 3.53 12.78
C GLY A 237 11.46 3.93 11.44
N ILE A 238 10.14 4.01 11.36
CA ILE A 238 9.46 4.52 10.17
C ILE A 238 9.72 6.01 10.02
N ASN A 239 9.33 6.82 11.00
CA ASN A 239 9.31 8.28 10.88
C ASN A 239 10.71 8.91 10.70
N ASP A 240 11.77 8.32 11.25
CA ASP A 240 13.14 8.86 11.19
C ASP A 240 13.94 8.36 9.97
N ASN A 241 13.49 7.31 9.27
CA ASN A 241 14.24 6.68 8.15
C ASN A 241 13.59 6.89 6.78
N GLN A 242 12.91 8.03 6.59
CA GLN A 242 12.14 8.34 5.39
C GLN A 242 12.92 8.13 4.09
N GLN A 243 14.16 8.63 4.01
CA GLN A 243 14.96 8.54 2.79
C GLN A 243 15.22 7.09 2.39
N THR A 244 15.71 6.27 3.33
CA THR A 244 15.99 4.85 3.12
C THR A 244 14.74 4.08 2.72
N ILE A 245 13.61 4.34 3.38
CA ILE A 245 12.32 3.71 3.06
C ILE A 245 11.87 4.12 1.66
N SER A 246 11.94 5.40 1.33
CA SER A 246 11.56 5.95 0.03
C SER A 246 12.37 5.32 -1.10
N ASP A 247 13.69 5.27 -0.95
CA ASP A 247 14.59 4.71 -1.96
C ASP A 247 14.36 3.20 -2.11
N THR A 248 14.17 2.48 -1.00
CA THR A 248 13.85 1.04 -1.04
C THR A 248 12.53 0.77 -1.79
N ILE A 249 11.51 1.60 -1.57
CA ILE A 249 10.23 1.52 -2.27
C ILE A 249 10.42 1.81 -3.76
N GLU A 250 11.15 2.86 -4.10
CA GLU A 250 11.43 3.24 -5.49
C GLU A 250 12.15 2.11 -6.23
N ASP A 251 13.27 1.63 -5.68
CA ASP A 251 14.12 0.59 -6.27
C ASP A 251 13.39 -0.75 -6.41
N THR A 252 12.43 -1.03 -5.52
CA THR A 252 11.64 -2.26 -5.57
C THR A 252 10.47 -2.17 -6.54
N LEU A 253 9.71 -1.07 -6.50
CA LEU A 253 8.43 -0.96 -7.21
C LEU A 253 8.59 -0.46 -8.64
N VAL A 254 9.42 0.56 -8.88
CA VAL A 254 9.55 1.17 -10.21
C VAL A 254 9.95 0.15 -11.28
N PRO A 255 10.95 -0.74 -11.06
CA PRO A 255 11.29 -1.75 -12.06
C PRO A 255 10.16 -2.76 -12.33
N ARG A 256 9.42 -3.15 -11.29
CA ARG A 256 8.34 -4.13 -11.41
C ARG A 256 7.14 -3.57 -12.14
N VAL A 257 6.71 -2.36 -11.79
CA VAL A 257 5.60 -1.70 -12.48
C VAL A 257 5.99 -1.38 -13.92
N ASN A 258 7.21 -0.91 -14.18
CA ASN A 258 7.70 -0.72 -15.55
C ASN A 258 7.73 -2.03 -16.36
N LYS A 259 8.03 -3.18 -15.73
CA LYS A 259 7.93 -4.50 -16.39
C LYS A 259 6.49 -4.85 -16.73
N MET A 260 5.52 -4.52 -15.87
CA MET A 260 4.09 -4.73 -16.14
C MET A 260 3.57 -3.80 -17.26
N LEU A 261 4.06 -2.56 -17.30
CA LEU A 261 3.71 -1.59 -18.34
C LEU A 261 4.35 -1.93 -19.70
N LYS A 262 5.47 -2.67 -19.71
CA LYS A 262 6.17 -3.05 -20.94
C LYS A 262 5.28 -3.87 -21.87
N GLY A 263 5.12 -3.40 -23.11
CA GLY A 263 4.32 -4.08 -24.14
C GLY A 263 2.81 -3.85 -24.01
N LYS A 264 2.36 -3.23 -22.92
CA LYS A 264 1.04 -2.58 -22.89
C LYS A 264 1.23 -1.21 -23.50
N ASP A 265 0.45 -0.91 -24.54
CA ASP A 265 0.30 0.48 -24.91
C ASP A 265 -0.43 1.19 -23.77
N PHE A 266 -0.20 2.48 -23.70
CA PHE A 266 -0.80 3.32 -22.68
C PHE A 266 -2.34 3.32 -22.76
N TRP A 267 -2.93 3.12 -23.95
CA TRP A 267 -4.37 3.02 -24.14
C TRP A 267 -4.99 1.81 -23.48
N THR A 268 -4.30 0.67 -23.46
CA THR A 268 -4.73 -0.54 -22.75
C THR A 268 -4.88 -0.27 -21.24
N VAL A 269 -4.04 0.61 -20.69
CA VAL A 269 -4.08 0.99 -19.27
C VAL A 269 -5.20 2.00 -19.00
N VAL A 270 -5.42 2.94 -19.92
CA VAL A 270 -6.56 3.87 -19.90
C VAL A 270 -7.88 3.12 -20.00
N ASP A 271 -8.03 2.25 -21.00
CA ASP A 271 -9.23 1.47 -21.26
C ASP A 271 -9.57 0.63 -20.03
N LEU A 272 -8.59 0.07 -19.34
CA LEU A 272 -8.82 -0.63 -18.07
C LEU A 272 -9.51 0.26 -17.02
N ILE A 273 -9.20 1.55 -16.96
CA ILE A 273 -9.83 2.50 -16.03
C ILE A 273 -11.20 2.92 -16.54
N LEU A 274 -11.30 3.32 -17.81
CA LEU A 274 -12.52 3.90 -18.38
C LEU A 274 -13.60 2.84 -18.59
N SER A 275 -13.25 1.67 -19.14
CA SER A 275 -14.18 0.54 -19.32
C SER A 275 -14.66 -0.04 -17.99
N SER A 276 -13.88 0.12 -16.91
CA SER A 276 -14.33 -0.29 -15.58
C SER A 276 -15.55 0.50 -15.08
N SER A 277 -15.94 1.58 -15.75
CA SER A 277 -17.07 2.44 -15.38
C SER A 277 -18.06 2.66 -16.54
N GLU A 278 -17.90 1.93 -17.65
CA GLU A 278 -18.71 2.14 -18.84
C GLU A 278 -20.16 1.70 -18.60
N GLY A 279 -21.11 2.63 -18.79
CA GLY A 279 -22.53 2.40 -18.51
C GLY A 279 -22.92 2.60 -17.04
N GLU A 280 -22.00 2.99 -16.17
CA GLU A 280 -22.24 3.25 -14.76
C GLU A 280 -22.31 4.76 -14.46
N SER A 281 -23.08 5.14 -13.44
CA SER A 281 -23.16 6.50 -12.89
C SER A 281 -22.32 6.66 -11.61
N GLU A 282 -22.08 7.90 -11.18
CA GLU A 282 -21.37 8.17 -9.91
C GLU A 282 -22.08 7.54 -8.70
N ASP A 283 -23.41 7.55 -8.71
CA ASP A 283 -24.25 7.08 -7.61
C ASP A 283 -24.50 5.56 -7.63
N ASP A 284 -24.10 4.87 -8.70
CA ASP A 284 -24.30 3.42 -8.79
C ASP A 284 -23.49 2.70 -7.71
N PRO A 285 -23.98 1.57 -7.17
CA PRO A 285 -23.21 0.81 -6.20
C PRO A 285 -21.88 0.33 -6.81
N ILE A 286 -20.82 0.34 -5.99
CA ILE A 286 -19.52 -0.24 -6.39
C ILE A 286 -19.66 -1.76 -6.38
N VAL A 287 -19.67 -2.37 -7.56
CA VAL A 287 -19.71 -3.82 -7.73
C VAL A 287 -18.41 -4.32 -8.37
N VAL A 288 -18.00 -5.53 -7.97
CA VAL A 288 -16.89 -6.26 -8.57
C VAL A 288 -17.36 -7.68 -8.87
N ASP A 289 -16.94 -8.22 -10.01
CA ASP A 289 -17.29 -9.58 -10.45
C ASP A 289 -16.42 -10.61 -9.73
N CYS A 290 -16.47 -10.61 -8.41
CA CYS A 290 -15.76 -11.59 -7.60
C CYS A 290 -16.52 -11.92 -6.32
N VAL A 291 -16.48 -13.19 -5.94
CA VAL A 291 -17.02 -13.67 -4.67
C VAL A 291 -15.81 -13.90 -3.75
N PRO A 292 -15.69 -13.15 -2.64
CA PRO A 292 -14.61 -13.33 -1.68
C PRO A 292 -14.59 -14.78 -1.19
N ALA A 293 -13.39 -15.34 -1.03
CA ALA A 293 -13.25 -16.65 -0.42
C ALA A 293 -13.75 -16.61 1.03
N ALA A 294 -14.52 -17.62 1.45
CA ALA A 294 -14.91 -17.78 2.84
C ALA A 294 -13.67 -17.82 3.74
N ASP A 295 -13.77 -17.29 4.96
CA ASP A 295 -12.66 -17.33 5.90
C ASP A 295 -12.35 -18.80 6.27
N PRO A 296 -11.17 -19.33 5.90
CA PRO A 296 -10.80 -20.71 6.24
C PRO A 296 -10.51 -20.88 7.74
N TRP A 297 -10.46 -19.79 8.50
CA TRP A 297 -10.11 -19.76 9.92
C TRP A 297 -11.20 -19.18 10.82
N ALA A 298 -12.41 -18.94 10.28
CA ALA A 298 -13.58 -18.51 11.07
C ALA A 298 -14.15 -19.61 11.97
#